data_AF-A0A847FJB3-F1
#
_entry.id   AF-A0A847FJB3-F1
#
_cell.length_a   1.000
_cell.length_b   1.000
_cell.length_c   1.000
_cell.angle_alpha   90.00
_cell.angle_beta   90.00
_cell.angle_gamma   90.00
#
_symmetry.space_group_name_H-M   'P 1'
#
loop_
_entity.id
_entity.type
_entity.pdbx_description
1 polymer ?
#
loop_
_entity_poly.entity_id
_entity_poly.type
_entity_poly.pdbx_seq_one_letter_code
_entity_poly.pdbx_strand_id
1 'polypeptide(L)' 'MAVITLSRQLGSHGEEIATIVARELGLRLIDAETINRAAQKAGVPRVALAELESEGQRSLTNRMLNALRAMPG' A
#
# COMPACT_ATOMS: atom_id res chain seq x y z
N MET A 1 0.04 -19.05 3.38
CA MET A 1 0.80 -18.33 2.33
C MET A 1 1.17 -16.97 2.90
N ALA A 2 2.44 -16.61 2.95
CA ALA A 2 2.88 -15.35 3.56
C ALA A 2 2.58 -14.18 2.60
N VAL A 3 2.05 -13.07 3.15
CA VAL A 3 1.79 -11.84 2.42
C VAL A 3 2.42 -10.70 3.22
N ILE A 4 3.23 -9.89 2.55
CA ILE A 4 3.91 -8.74 3.15
C ILE A 4 3.44 -7.49 2.42
N THR A 5 2.85 -6.55 3.17
CA THR A 5 2.48 -5.22 2.65
C THR A 5 3.53 -4.21 3.05
N LEU A 6 4.12 -3.52 2.07
CA LEU A 6 5.14 -2.50 2.29
C LEU A 6 4.56 -1.12 2.00
N SER A 7 4.35 -0.33 3.06
CA SER A 7 4.07 1.10 2.94
C SER A 7 5.37 1.87 2.75
N ARG A 8 5.36 2.91 1.92
CA ARG A 8 6.55 3.72 1.61
C ARG A 8 6.22 5.20 1.50
N GLN A 9 7.21 6.04 1.80
CA GLN A 9 7.16 7.47 1.46
C GLN A 9 7.86 7.71 0.12
N LEU A 10 7.51 8.79 -0.58
CA LEU A 10 8.23 9.21 -1.77
C LEU A 10 9.71 9.50 -1.40
N GLY A 11 10.65 8.99 -2.20
CA GLY A 11 12.09 9.13 -1.93
C GLY A 11 12.68 8.13 -0.93
N SER A 12 11.89 7.20 -0.38
CA SER A 12 12.37 6.20 0.59
C SER A 12 13.08 4.98 -0.01
N HIS A 13 13.22 4.90 -1.33
CA HIS A 13 13.71 3.71 -2.04
C HIS A 13 12.91 2.44 -1.70
N GLY A 14 11.61 2.60 -1.43
CA GLY A 14 10.73 1.50 -1.02
C GLY A 14 10.54 0.43 -2.10
N GLU A 15 10.77 0.75 -3.37
CA GLU A 15 10.66 -0.20 -4.48
C GLU A 15 11.88 -1.13 -4.53
N GLU A 16 13.08 -0.60 -4.32
CA GLU A 16 14.31 -1.37 -4.18
C GLU A 16 14.22 -2.31 -2.98
N ILE A 17 13.75 -1.80 -1.83
CA ILE A 17 13.52 -2.61 -0.63
C ILE A 17 12.52 -3.74 -0.92
N ALA A 18 11.39 -3.43 -1.55
CA ALA A 18 10.37 -4.44 -1.89
C ALA A 18 10.91 -5.54 -2.80
N THR A 19 11.75 -5.16 -3.77
CA THR A 19 12.42 -6.09 -4.69
C THR A 19 13.37 -7.03 -3.94
N ILE A 20 14.20 -6.49 -3.05
CA ILE A 20 15.14 -7.28 -2.23
C ILE A 20 14.35 -8.23 -1.31
N VAL A 21 13.36 -7.73 -0.58
CA VAL A 21 12.53 -8.54 0.32
C VAL A 21 11.84 -9.69 -0.43
N ALA A 22 11.25 -9.41 -1.59
CA ALA A 22 10.62 -10.42 -2.41
C ALA A 22 11.62 -11.50 -2.86
N ARG A 23 12.81 -11.09 -3.31
CA ARG A 23 13.87 -12.01 -3.74
C ARG A 23 14.36 -12.91 -2.61
N GLU A 24 14.74 -12.31 -1.48
CA GLU A 24 15.33 -13.03 -0.34
C GLU A 24 14.32 -13.99 0.32
N LEU A 25 13.02 -13.69 0.24
CA LEU A 25 11.97 -14.54 0.80
C LEU A 25 11.32 -15.47 -0.24
N GLY A 26 11.76 -15.44 -1.50
CA GLY A 26 11.16 -16.23 -2.59
C GLY A 26 9.69 -15.88 -2.85
N LEU A 27 9.29 -14.63 -2.60
CA LEU A 27 7.94 -14.14 -2.80
C LEU A 27 7.80 -13.44 -4.16
N ARG A 28 6.57 -13.40 -4.67
CA ARG A 28 6.24 -12.60 -5.86
C ARG A 28 6.04 -11.15 -5.43
N LEU A 29 6.75 -10.22 -6.06
CA LEU A 29 6.49 -8.79 -5.93
C LEU A 29 5.23 -8.40 -6.70
N ILE A 30 4.30 -7.73 -6.02
CA ILE A 30 3.08 -7.17 -6.63
C ILE A 30 3.10 -5.66 -6.37
N ASP A 31 3.28 -4.90 -7.44
CA ASP A 31 3.28 -3.43 -7.42
C ASP A 31 1.93 -2.84 -7.87
N ALA A 32 1.83 -1.51 -7.80
CA ALA A 32 0.62 -0.80 -8.21
C ALA A 32 0.29 -1.01 -9.69
N GLU A 33 1.29 -1.12 -10.57
CA GLU A 33 1.07 -1.32 -12.01
C GLU A 33 0.48 -2.72 -12.30
N THR A 34 0.99 -3.74 -11.60
CA THR A 34 0.49 -5.12 -11.67
C THR A 34 -0.96 -5.20 -11.21
N ILE A 35 -1.30 -4.52 -10.10
CA ILE A 35 -2.69 -4.41 -9.61
C ILE A 35 -3.57 -3.71 -10.65
N ASN A 36 -3.13 -2.57 -11.19
CA ASN A 36 -3.88 -1.81 -12.19
C ASN A 36 -4.15 -2.63 -13.47
N ARG A 37 -3.14 -3.34 -13.98
CA ARG A 37 -3.31 -4.23 -15.15
C ARG A 37 -4.26 -5.38 -14.86
N ALA A 38 -4.18 -5.98 -13.67
CA ALA A 38 -5.08 -7.06 -13.27
C ALA A 38 -6.52 -6.57 -13.18
N ALA A 39 -6.75 -5.40 -12.57
CA ALA A 39 -8.06 -4.77 -12.48
C ALA A 39 -8.64 -4.44 -13.86
N GLN A 40 -7.82 -3.87 -14.76
CA GLN A 40 -8.24 -3.58 -16.13
C GLN A 40 -8.68 -4.86 -16.86
N LYS A 41 -7.90 -5.94 -16.76
CA LYS A 41 -8.26 -7.25 -17.34
C LYS A 41 -9.52 -7.85 -16.75
N ALA A 42 -9.79 -7.57 -15.47
CA ALA A 42 -11.00 -8.01 -14.77
C ALA A 42 -12.22 -7.10 -15.01
N GLY A 43 -12.09 -6.03 -15.80
CA GLY A 43 -13.17 -5.07 -16.04
C GLY A 43 -13.51 -4.19 -14.83
N VAL A 44 -12.62 -4.11 -13.85
CA VAL A 44 -12.80 -3.27 -12.66
C VAL A 44 -12.60 -1.79 -13.06
N PRO A 45 -13.57 -0.90 -12.76
CA PRO A 45 -13.42 0.52 -13.03
C PRO A 45 -12.23 1.11 -12.28
N ARG A 46 -11.44 1.95 -12.96
CA ARG A 46 -10.27 2.61 -12.34
C ARG A 46 -10.62 3.42 -11.09
N VAL A 47 -11.81 4.01 -11.05
CA VAL A 47 -12.32 4.76 -9.89
C VAL A 47 -12.46 3.89 -8.64
N ALA A 48 -12.88 2.63 -8.79
CA ALA A 48 -13.06 1.72 -7.65
C ALA A 48 -11.72 1.41 -6.95
N LEU A 49 -10.63 1.28 -7.72
CA LEU A 49 -9.28 1.14 -7.14
C LEU A 49 -8.82 2.42 -6.43
N ALA A 50 -9.04 3.58 -7.04
CA ALA A 50 -8.64 4.86 -6.45
C ALA A 50 -9.39 5.16 -5.14
N GLU A 51 -10.67 4.77 -5.05
CA GLU A 51 -11.45 4.88 -3.82
C GLU A 51 -10.84 4.05 -2.68
N LEU A 52 -10.46 2.79 -2.95
CA LEU A 52 -9.79 1.92 -1.97
C LEU A 52 -8.44 2.48 -1.48
N GLU A 53 -7.65 3.07 -2.36
CA GLU A 53 -6.40 3.76 -1.97
C GLU A 53 -6.68 4.94 -1.02
N SER A 54 -7.71 5.73 -1.32
CA SER A 54 -8.09 6.90 -0.52
C SER A 54 -8.62 6.54 0.87
N GLU A 55 -9.32 5.40 1.00
CA GLU A 55 -9.79 4.88 2.30
C GLU A 55 -8.63 4.53 3.22
N GLY A 56 -7.56 3.94 2.68
CA GLY A 56 -6.33 3.66 3.42
C GLY A 56 -5.70 4.93 4.01
N GLN A 57 -5.64 6.02 3.23
CA GLN A 57 -5.14 7.32 3.68
C GLN A 57 -6.02 7.94 4.76
N ARG A 58 -7.36 7.90 4.62
CA ARG A 58 -8.29 8.40 5.64
C ARG A 58 -8.14 7.65 6.96
N SER A 59 -7.95 6.33 6.91
CA SER A 59 -7.66 5.52 8.10
C SER A 59 -6.38 5.97 8.80
N LEU A 60 -5.31 6.28 8.06
CA LEU A 60 -4.06 6.77 8.64
C LEU A 60 -4.24 8.13 9.32
N THR A 61 -4.91 9.09 8.67
CA THR A 61 -5.20 10.41 9.25
C THR A 61 -5.99 10.28 10.54
N ASN A 62 -7.01 9.40 10.56
CA ASN A 62 -7.79 9.13 11.78
C ASN A 62 -6.94 8.52 12.90
N ARG A 63 -6.02 7.60 12.58
CA ARG A 63 -5.10 7.05 13.58
C ARG A 63 -4.17 8.11 14.15
N MET A 64 -3.63 8.99 13.32
CA MET A 64 -2.79 10.11 13.76
C MET A 64 -3.58 11.08 14.66
N LEU A 65 -4.80 11.45 14.27
CA LEU A 65 -5.67 12.30 15.09
C LEU A 65 -5.99 11.65 16.44
N ASN A 66 -6.28 10.34 16.46
CA ASN A 66 -6.52 9.60 17.69
C ASN A 66 -5.28 9.54 18.58
N ALA A 67 -4.10 9.33 17.99
CA ALA A 67 -2.83 9.34 18.73
C ALA A 67 -2.56 10.72 19.36
N LEU A 68 -2.78 11.81 18.62
CA LEU A 68 -2.62 13.18 19.15
C LEU A 68 -3.59 13.48 20.30
N ARG A 69 -4.84 13.03 20.21
CA ARG A 69 -5.85 13.19 21.27
C ARG A 69 -5.53 12.38 22.53
N ALA A 70 -4.79 11.28 22.40
CA ALA A 70 -4.40 10.42 23.50
C ALA A 70 -3.13 10.91 24.22
N MET A 71 -2.45 11.93 23.69
CA MET A 71 -1.31 12.55 24.38
C MET A 71 -1.80 13.53 25.45
N PRO A 72 -1.35 13.40 26.71
CA PRO A 72 -1.57 14.45 27.71
C PRO A 72 -0.82 15.72 27.27
N GLY A 73 -1.48 16.87 27.42
CA GLY A 73 -0.93 18.19 27.08
C GLY A 73 0.18 18.66 28.02
#